data_AF-A0A8J7Q143-F1
#
_entry.id   AF-A0A8J7Q143-F1
#
_cell.length_a   1.000
_cell.length_b   1.000
_cell.length_c   1.000
_cell.angle_alpha   90.00
_cell.angle_beta   90.00
_cell.angle_gamma   90.00
#
_symmetry.space_group_name_H-M   'P 1'
#
loop_
_entity.id
_entity.type
_entity.pdbx_description
1 polymer ?
#
loop_
_entity_poly.entity_id
_entity_poly.type
_entity_poly.pdbx_seq_one_letter_code
_entity_poly.pdbx_strand_id
1 'polypeptide(L)'
;MRFLLDECLSARLATLLRDAGHDCVHVQDRELLGASDERVMTCALRQLRVLLSMDTDFGELLARSNARAPAQRRALPPGRAHRRAACRRPPGQPRRPRRRSQRRCHRRDHQ
;
A
#
# COMPACT_ATOMS: atom_id res chain seq x y z
N MET A 1 1.14 -1.44 18.78
CA MET A 1 -0.31 -1.11 18.74
C MET A 1 -1.06 -2.18 17.97
N ARG A 2 -2.39 -2.23 18.05
CA ARG A 2 -3.24 -3.19 17.33
C ARG A 2 -4.02 -2.49 16.22
N PHE A 3 -3.89 -2.95 14.99
CA PHE A 3 -4.49 -2.35 13.80
C PHE A 3 -5.43 -3.34 13.10
N LEU A 4 -6.47 -2.77 12.48
CA LEU A 4 -7.32 -3.42 11.48
C LEU A 4 -7.20 -2.60 10.19
N LEU A 5 -6.79 -3.23 9.10
CA LEU A 5 -6.67 -2.58 7.79
C LEU A 5 -7.92 -2.85 6.98
N ASP A 6 -8.51 -1.77 6.50
CA ASP A 6 -9.63 -1.78 5.58
C ASP A 6 -9.26 -2.31 4.19
N GLU A 7 -10.26 -2.69 3.40
CA GLU A 7 -10.07 -3.34 2.09
C GLU A 7 -9.43 -2.43 1.04
N CYS A 8 -9.59 -1.11 1.20
CA CYS A 8 -8.94 -0.12 0.34
C CYS A 8 -7.41 -0.08 0.51
N LEU A 9 -6.87 -0.71 1.57
CA LEU A 9 -5.45 -0.80 1.83
C LEU A 9 -4.86 -2.11 1.28
N SER A 10 -3.58 -2.07 0.92
CA SER A 10 -2.89 -3.28 0.49
C SER A 10 -2.60 -4.19 1.68
N ALA A 11 -2.86 -5.49 1.54
CA ALA A 11 -2.43 -6.51 2.50
C ALA A 11 -0.91 -6.48 2.77
N ARG A 12 -0.10 -5.97 1.84
CA ARG A 12 1.34 -5.78 2.03
C ARG A 12 1.65 -4.79 3.16
N LEU A 13 0.79 -3.81 3.42
CA LEU A 13 0.92 -2.88 4.53
C LEU A 13 0.76 -3.58 5.88
N ALA A 14 -0.12 -4.60 5.97
CA ALA A 14 -0.26 -5.40 7.19
C ALA A 14 1.03 -6.17 7.51
N THR A 15 1.75 -6.66 6.51
CA THR A 15 3.07 -7.27 6.70
C THR A 15 4.09 -6.26 7.20
N LEU A 16 4.21 -5.09 6.55
CA LEU A 16 5.15 -4.04 6.97
C LEU A 16 4.90 -3.55 8.42
N LEU A 17 3.64 -3.42 8.82
CA LEU A 17 3.28 -3.03 10.18
C LEU A 17 3.60 -4.14 11.19
N ARG A 18 3.44 -5.42 10.81
CA ARG A 18 3.87 -6.55 11.65
C ARG A 18 5.39 -6.60 11.80
N ASP A 19 6.13 -6.38 10.71
CA ASP A 19 7.59 -6.32 10.73
C ASP A 19 8.10 -5.15 11.60
N ALA A 20 7.34 -4.06 11.69
CA ALA A 20 7.59 -2.94 12.59
C ALA A 20 7.18 -3.20 14.07
N GLY A 21 6.72 -4.42 14.42
CA GLY A 21 6.34 -4.80 15.78
C GLY A 21 4.92 -4.39 16.18
N HIS A 22 4.00 -4.28 15.23
CA HIS A 22 2.59 -4.01 15.52
C HIS A 22 1.70 -5.23 15.24
N ASP A 23 0.67 -5.44 16.07
CA ASP A 23 -0.37 -6.45 15.81
C ASP A 23 -1.27 -5.90 14.70
N CYS A 24 -1.15 -6.44 13.50
CA CYS A 24 -1.81 -5.90 12.32
C CYS A 24 -2.58 -7.00 11.61
N VAL A 25 -3.84 -6.73 11.28
CA VAL A 25 -4.73 -7.68 10.61
C VAL A 25 -5.48 -6.99 9.49
N HIS A 26 -5.59 -7.64 8.33
CA HIS A 26 -6.38 -7.13 7.21
C HIS A 26 -7.83 -7.60 7.31
N VAL A 27 -8.80 -6.83 6.80
CA VAL A 27 -10.22 -7.27 6.73
C VAL A 27 -10.38 -8.60 5.97
N GLN A 28 -9.50 -8.86 4.99
CA GLN A 28 -9.44 -10.14 4.27
C GLN A 28 -9.15 -11.33 5.20
N ASP A 29 -8.25 -11.18 6.16
CA ASP A 29 -7.91 -12.23 7.13
C ASP A 29 -9.05 -12.49 8.14
N ARG A 30 -10.10 -11.67 8.10
CA ARG A 30 -11.26 -11.72 8.99
C ARG A 30 -12.57 -11.97 8.26
N GLU A 31 -12.49 -12.35 6.99
CA GLU A 31 -13.68 -12.62 6.17
C GLU A 31 -14.63 -11.42 6.11
N LEU A 32 -14.06 -10.21 6.20
CA LEU A 32 -14.77 -8.92 6.16
C LEU A 32 -14.59 -8.20 4.82
N LEU A 33 -14.13 -8.90 3.77
CA LEU A 33 -14.11 -8.32 2.42
C LEU A 33 -15.53 -8.00 1.95
N GLY A 34 -15.74 -6.78 1.45
CA GLY A 34 -17.06 -6.28 1.06
C GLY A 34 -18.05 -6.14 2.22
N ALA A 35 -17.60 -6.24 3.47
CA ALA A 35 -18.45 -5.94 4.62
C ALA A 35 -18.73 -4.43 4.70
N SER A 36 -19.89 -4.05 5.22
CA SER A 36 -20.22 -2.64 5.41
C SER A 36 -19.28 -1.96 6.42
N ASP A 37 -19.10 -0.65 6.28
CA ASP A 37 -18.32 0.19 7.18
C ASP A 37 -18.70 -0.01 8.65
N GLU A 38 -19.99 -0.14 8.95
CA GLU A 38 -20.48 -0.42 10.31
C GLU A 38 -19.97 -1.75 10.87
N ARG A 39 -19.91 -2.81 10.04
CA ARG A 39 -19.40 -4.13 10.46
C ARG A 39 -17.90 -4.08 10.69
N VAL A 40 -17.16 -3.40 9.81
CA VAL A 40 -15.72 -3.18 9.95
C VAL A 40 -15.42 -2.37 11.22
N MET A 41 -16.18 -1.30 11.46
CA MET A 41 -16.07 -0.46 12.65
C MET A 41 -16.38 -1.23 13.93
N THR A 42 -17.45 -2.02 13.94
CA THR A 42 -17.83 -2.87 15.07
C THR A 42 -16.74 -3.88 15.39
N CYS A 43 -16.12 -4.47 14.36
CA CYS A 43 -14.98 -5.37 14.53
C CYS A 43 -13.78 -4.65 15.19
N ALA A 44 -13.45 -3.46 14.70
CA ALA A 44 -12.36 -2.65 15.26
C ALA A 44 -12.62 -2.31 16.74
N LEU A 45 -13.85 -1.86 17.06
CA LEU A 45 -14.26 -1.51 18.43
C LEU A 45 -14.22 -2.71 19.38
N ARG A 46 -14.86 -3.83 19.00
CA ARG A 46 -14.90 -5.06 19.82
C ARG A 46 -13.51 -5.60 20.13
N GLN A 47 -12.57 -5.40 19.22
CA GLN A 47 -11.21 -5.91 19.36
C GLN A 47 -10.22 -4.87 19.87
N LEU A 48 -10.66 -3.64 20.17
CA LEU A 48 -9.81 -2.53 20.59
C LEU A 48 -8.64 -2.30 19.60
N ARG A 49 -8.97 -2.35 18.30
CA ARG A 49 -8.03 -2.13 17.19
C ARG A 49 -8.25 -0.76 16.58
N VAL A 50 -7.16 -0.13 16.17
CA VAL A 50 -7.18 1.07 15.34
C VAL A 50 -7.52 0.70 13.91
N LEU A 51 -8.64 1.21 13.39
CA LEU A 51 -9.00 1.06 11.99
C LEU A 51 -8.15 2.01 11.14
N LEU A 52 -7.44 1.46 10.16
CA LEU A 52 -6.75 2.18 9.11
C LEU A 52 -7.58 2.04 7.84
N SER A 53 -8.05 3.16 7.30
CA SER A 53 -8.73 3.25 6.01
C SER A 53 -8.25 4.50 5.26
N MET A 54 -8.36 4.46 3.93
CA MET A 54 -8.15 5.60 3.03
C MET A 54 -9.49 6.18 2.54
N ASP A 55 -10.60 5.55 2.87
CA ASP A 55 -11.93 6.06 2.53
C ASP A 55 -12.28 7.26 3.42
N THR A 56 -12.86 8.29 2.82
CA THR A 56 -13.33 9.48 3.51
C THR A 56 -14.62 9.25 4.27
N ASP A 57 -15.41 8.25 3.88
CA ASP A 57 -16.77 8.03 4.39
C ASP A 57 -16.74 7.48 5.84
N PHE A 58 -15.67 6.76 6.21
CA PHE A 58 -15.42 6.36 7.60
C PHE A 58 -15.29 7.54 8.57
N GLY A 59 -14.79 8.69 8.10
CA GLY A 59 -14.69 9.90 8.92
C GLY A 59 -16.06 10.50 9.23
N GLU A 60 -17.00 10.41 8.27
CA GLU A 60 -18.37 10.84 8.46
C GLU A 60 -19.13 9.89 9.39
N LEU A 61 -18.94 8.58 9.24
CA LEU A 61 -19.48 7.58 10.16
C LEU A 61 -19.01 7.82 11.61
N LEU A 62 -17.72 8.16 11.78
CA LEU A 62 -17.14 8.47 13.08
C LEU A 62 -17.76 9.72 13.71
N ALA A 63 -17.89 10.80 12.93
CA ALA A 63 -18.45 12.06 13.40
C ALA A 63 -19.92 11.93 13.82
N ARG A 64 -20.66 11.02 13.17
CA ARG A 64 -22.05 10.70 13.51
C ARG A 64 -22.15 9.75 14.71
N SER A 65 -21.15 8.89 14.92
CA SER A 65 -21.09 8.01 16.07
C SER A 65 -20.58 8.78 17.30
N ASN A 66 -21.38 8.92 18.36
CA ASN A 66 -20.94 9.51 19.64
C ASN A 66 -19.90 8.64 20.40
N ALA A 67 -19.21 7.75 19.68
CA ALA A 67 -18.25 6.80 20.19
C ALA A 67 -16.87 7.46 20.32
N ARG A 68 -16.20 7.28 21.46
CA ARG A 68 -14.74 7.45 21.54
C ARG A 68 -14.10 6.35 20.71
N ALA A 69 -13.90 6.64 19.44
CA ALA A 69 -13.38 5.68 18.49
C ALA A 69 -11.89 5.38 18.70
N PRO A 70 -11.43 4.19 18.28
CA PRO A 70 -10.01 3.93 18.18
C PRO A 70 -9.41 4.87 17.11
N ALA A 71 -8.31 5.55 17.46
CA ALA A 71 -7.80 6.72 16.73
C ALA A 71 -7.62 6.49 15.21
N GLN A 72 -8.54 7.00 14.39
CA GLN A 72 -8.41 6.96 12.94
C GLN A 72 -7.31 7.95 12.51
N ARG A 73 -6.26 7.44 11.85
CA ARG A 73 -5.18 8.27 11.31
C ARG A 73 -5.33 8.36 9.81
N ARG A 74 -5.93 9.45 9.33
CA ARG A 74 -6.02 9.77 7.90
C ARG A 74 -4.61 9.91 7.32
N ALA A 75 -4.23 9.02 6.40
CA ALA A 75 -3.04 9.21 5.60
C ALA A 75 -3.34 10.26 4.52
N LEU A 76 -2.80 11.47 4.67
CA LEU A 76 -2.86 12.46 3.60
C LEU A 76 -2.02 11.92 2.42
N PRO A 77 -2.52 11.94 1.17
CA PRO A 77 -1.70 11.56 0.03
C PRO A 77 -0.42 12.41 0.03
N PRO A 78 0.75 11.84 -0.32
CA PRO A 78 1.96 12.63 -0.47
C PRO A 78 1.66 13.74 -1.49
N GLY A 79 1.72 14.99 -1.04
CA GLY A 79 1.52 16.16 -1.90
C GLY A 79 2.40 16.00 -3.13
N ARG A 80 1.81 16.12 -4.33
CA ARG A 80 2.53 16.00 -5.61
C ARG A 80 3.70 16.98 -5.61
N ALA A 81 4.89 16.49 -5.33
CA ALA A 81 6.12 17.22 -5.55
C ALA A 81 6.34 17.30 -7.05
N HIS A 82 5.77 18.34 -7.67
CA HIS A 82 6.26 18.79 -8.96
C HIS A 82 7.73 19.17 -8.82
N ARG A 83 8.63 18.28 -9.23
CA ARG A 83 9.98 18.67 -9.65
C ARG A 83 10.25 18.09 -11.03
N ARG A 84 10.05 18.95 -12.03
CA ARG A 84 10.88 18.93 -13.24
C ARG A 84 12.33 19.05 -12.79
N ALA A 85 13.09 17.97 -12.91
CA ALA A 85 14.54 18.03 -12.92
C ALA A 85 15.00 17.22 -14.13
N ALA A 86 15.26 17.96 -15.20
CA ALA A 86 15.89 17.45 -16.41
C ALA A 86 17.16 16.67 -16.02
N CYS A 87 17.33 15.48 -16.61
CA CYS A 87 18.60 14.78 -16.65
C CYS A 87 19.64 15.67 -17.36
N ARG A 88 20.26 16.62 -16.65
CA ARG A 88 21.50 17.24 -17.12
C ARG A 88 22.63 16.25 -16.85
N ARG A 89 23.04 15.60 -17.93
CA ARG A 89 24.26 14.77 -18.07
C ARG A 89 25.46 15.48 -17.40
N PRO A 90 26.26 14.79 -16.58
CA PRO A 90 27.60 15.28 -16.26
C PRO A 90 28.50 15.17 -17.50
N PRO A 91 29.31 16.18 -17.84
CA PRO A 91 30.29 16.08 -18.93
C PRO A 91 31.49 15.24 -18.46
N GLY A 92 32.00 14.36 -19.33
CA GLY A 92 33.35 13.77 -19.14
C GLY A 92 33.49 12.25 -19.01
N GLN A 93 32.59 11.42 -19.55
CA GLN A 93 32.86 9.97 -19.62
C GLN A 93 33.14 9.51 -21.06
N PRO A 94 34.28 8.82 -21.32
CA PRO A 94 34.60 8.29 -22.63
C PRO A 94 33.65 7.15 -23.03
N ARG A 95 33.27 7.12 -24.31
CA ARG A 95 32.39 6.11 -24.90
C ARG A 95 33.09 4.75 -24.89
N ARG A 96 32.61 3.80 -24.09
CA ARG A 96 32.99 2.37 -24.27
C ARG A 96 32.46 1.87 -25.61
N PRO A 97 33.28 1.19 -26.45
CA PRO A 97 32.80 0.63 -27.71
C PRO A 97 31.81 -0.51 -27.45
N ARG A 98 30.67 -0.49 -28.16
CA ARG A 98 29.66 -1.54 -28.13
C ARG A 98 30.28 -2.84 -28.65
N ARG A 99 30.40 -3.86 -27.79
CA ARG A 99 30.62 -5.24 -28.24
C ARG A 99 29.42 -5.66 -29.09
N ARG A 100 29.65 -5.88 -30.40
CA ARG A 100 28.71 -6.59 -31.28
C ARG A 100 28.57 -8.01 -30.74
N SER A 101 27.47 -8.31 -30.05
CA SER A 101 27.07 -9.70 -29.84
C SER A 101 26.63 -10.24 -31.21
N GLN A 102 27.48 -11.11 -31.76
CA GLN A 102 27.19 -11.86 -32.96
C GLN A 102 25.93 -12.69 -32.71
N ARG A 103 24.89 -12.41 -33.49
CA ARG A 103 23.77 -13.32 -33.70
C ARG A 103 24.34 -14.60 -34.32
N ARG A 104 24.42 -15.68 -33.55
CA ARG A 104 24.41 -17.04 -34.12
C ARG A 104 22.96 -17.53 -34.08
N CYS A 105 22.27 -17.29 -35.20
CA CYS A 105 21.08 -18.05 -35.55
C CYS A 105 21.54 -19.48 -35.84
N HIS A 106 21.33 -20.40 -34.90
CA HIS A 106 21.36 -21.82 -35.23
C HIS A 106 20.01 -22.21 -35.82
N ARG A 107 19.99 -22.29 -37.15
CA ARG A 107 19.13 -23.22 -37.90
C ARG A 107 19.55 -24.66 -37.59
N ARG A 108 18.56 -25.56 -37.47
CA ARG A 108 18.49 -26.96 -37.96
C ARG A 108 17.34 -27.64 -37.19
N ASP A 109 16.21 -27.96 -37.81
CA ASP A 109 15.93 -29.04 -38.77
C ASP A 109 15.78 -30.43 -38.11
N HIS A 110 14.63 -31.05 -38.37
CA HIS A 110 14.22 -32.46 -38.17
C HIS A 110 14.07 -32.96 -36.71
N GLN A 111 13.03 -33.69 -36.30
CA GLN A 111 12.06 -34.56 -37.00
C GLN A 111 10.64 -34.30 -36.47
#